data_AF-A0A316KD52-F1
#
_entry.id   AF-A0A316KD52-F1
#
_cell.length_a   1.000
_cell.length_b   1.000
_cell.length_c   1.000
_cell.angle_alpha   90.00
_cell.angle_beta   90.00
_cell.angle_gamma   90.00
#
_symmetry.space_group_name_H-M   'P 1'
#
loop_
_entity.id
_entity.type
_entity.pdbx_description
1 polymer ?
#
loop_
_entity_poly.entity_id
_entity_poly.type
_entity_poly.pdbx_seq_one_letter_code
_entity_poly.pdbx_strand_id
1 'polypeptide(L)'
;MKILSKNLVILTVAIIAAFTINFFVVQSWQKDAFETLLLTYSVNYGLTVLILIGFYFVAKNNAKQLGYTFLLSSFIKFGIFFVAIKPSLNMEGTLKSAAFAAFFIPYAICMIFEVVIAMKLLKEE
;
A
#
# COMPACT_ATOMS: atom_id res chain seq x y z
N MET A 1 -9.43 9.30 -16.59
CA MET A 1 -7.95 9.26 -16.67
C MET A 1 -7.25 10.39 -15.91
N LYS A 2 -7.64 11.68 -16.04
CA LYS A 2 -6.98 12.79 -15.30
C LYS A 2 -7.04 12.64 -13.77
N ILE A 3 -8.14 12.10 -13.25
CA ILE A 3 -8.29 11.81 -11.81
C ILE A 3 -7.30 10.72 -11.39
N LEU A 4 -7.18 9.63 -12.15
CA LEU A 4 -6.24 8.55 -11.86
C LEU A 4 -4.79 9.04 -11.85
N SER A 5 -4.35 9.74 -12.90
CA SER A 5 -2.96 10.21 -13.00
C SER A 5 -2.60 11.18 -11.88
N LYS A 6 -3.49 12.12 -11.54
CA LYS A 6 -3.27 13.03 -10.40
C LYS A 6 -3.13 12.27 -9.08
N ASN A 7 -4.04 11.34 -8.78
CA ASN A 7 -3.98 10.61 -7.51
C ASN A 7 -2.78 9.66 -7.44
N LEU A 8 -2.34 9.09 -8.58
CA LEU A 8 -1.11 8.29 -8.63
C LEU A 8 0.12 9.11 -8.29
N VAL A 9 0.25 10.33 -8.82
CA VAL A 9 1.38 11.23 -8.47
C VAL A 9 1.39 11.54 -6.97
N ILE A 10 0.22 11.85 -6.39
CA ILE A 10 0.12 12.13 -4.95
C ILE A 10 0.48 10.88 -4.13
N LEU A 11 0.03 9.69 -4.53
CA LEU A 11 0.39 8.43 -3.88
C LEU A 11 1.91 8.20 -3.94
N THR A 12 2.54 8.38 -5.10
CA THR A 12 3.99 8.24 -5.27
C THR A 12 4.75 9.16 -4.34
N VAL A 13 4.37 10.45 -4.28
CA VAL A 13 4.99 11.43 -3.39
C VAL A 13 4.81 11.04 -1.93
N ALA A 14 3.61 10.61 -1.53
CA ALA A 14 3.33 10.19 -0.15
C ALA A 14 4.16 8.97 0.26
N ILE A 15 4.30 7.98 -0.62
CA ILE A 15 5.09 6.77 -0.38
C ILE A 15 6.58 7.07 -0.32
N ILE A 16 7.11 7.93 -1.20
CA ILE A 16 8.51 8.37 -1.14
C ILE A 16 8.77 9.11 0.17
N ALA A 17 7.93 10.08 0.54
CA ALA A 17 8.09 10.83 1.78
C ALA A 17 8.04 9.92 3.02
N ALA A 18 7.08 9.00 3.07
CA ALA A 18 6.97 8.04 4.16
C ALA A 18 8.17 7.09 4.22
N PHE A 19 8.67 6.62 3.05
CA PHE A 19 9.86 5.78 2.98
C PHE A 19 11.07 6.50 3.55
N THR A 20 11.31 7.76 3.12
CA THR A 20 12.44 8.57 3.61
C THR A 20 12.37 8.76 5.11
N ILE A 21 11.20 9.13 5.67
CA ILE A 21 11.04 9.32 7.12
C ILE A 21 11.29 8.01 7.88
N ASN A 22 10.67 6.92 7.43
CA ASN A 22 10.77 5.61 8.07
C ASN A 22 12.20 5.07 8.01
N PHE A 23 12.88 5.24 6.87
CA PHE A 23 14.28 4.90 6.70
C PHE A 23 15.17 5.61 7.71
N PHE A 24 15.07 6.93 7.86
CA PHE A 24 15.90 7.66 8.85
C PHE A 24 15.63 7.23 10.29
N VAL A 25 14.38 6.93 10.64
CA VAL A 25 14.02 6.45 11.98
C VAL A 25 14.59 5.06 12.23
N VAL A 26 14.38 4.10 11.32
CA VAL A 26 14.78 2.70 11.53
C VAL A 26 16.27 2.50 11.35
N GLN A 27 16.94 3.23 10.43
CA GLN A 27 18.39 3.19 10.25
C GLN A 27 19.16 3.56 11.53
N SER A 28 18.56 4.41 12.39
CA SER A 28 19.14 4.75 13.70
C SER A 28 19.17 3.58 14.69
N TRP A 29 18.36 2.55 14.45
CA TRP A 29 18.21 1.37 15.32
C TRP A 29 18.71 0.07 14.68
N GLN A 30 18.75 -0.01 13.34
CA GLN A 30 19.22 -1.18 12.58
C GLN A 30 19.97 -0.77 11.32
N LYS A 31 21.16 -1.35 11.10
CA LYS A 31 22.01 -1.07 9.93
C LYS A 31 21.41 -1.55 8.60
N ASP A 32 20.59 -2.61 8.62
CA ASP A 32 20.13 -3.32 7.42
C ASP A 32 18.64 -3.07 7.09
N ALA A 33 18.09 -1.93 7.54
CA ALA A 33 16.66 -1.59 7.36
C ALA A 33 16.24 -1.35 5.91
N PHE A 34 17.20 -1.03 5.03
CA PHE A 34 16.94 -0.61 3.66
C PHE A 34 16.22 -1.67 2.83
N GLU A 35 16.72 -2.90 2.83
CA GLU A 35 16.16 -3.98 1.98
C GLU A 35 14.73 -4.33 2.41
N THR A 36 14.49 -4.41 3.71
CA THR A 36 13.16 -4.69 4.25
C THR A 36 12.18 -3.58 3.90
N LEU A 37 12.56 -2.31 4.10
CA LEU A 37 11.71 -1.18 3.76
C LEU A 37 11.45 -1.11 2.26
N LEU A 38 12.48 -1.34 1.44
CA LEU A 38 12.34 -1.29 -0.01
C LEU A 38 11.36 -2.37 -0.49
N LEU A 39 11.46 -3.59 0.04
CA LEU A 39 10.54 -4.68 -0.27
C LEU A 39 9.10 -4.33 0.13
N THR A 40 8.86 -3.93 1.38
CA THR A 40 7.49 -3.68 1.87
C THR A 40 6.84 -2.49 1.19
N TYR A 41 7.58 -1.40 0.94
CA TYR A 41 7.06 -0.23 0.24
C TYR A 41 6.77 -0.54 -1.23
N SER A 42 7.68 -1.25 -1.91
CA SER A 42 7.51 -1.60 -3.33
C SER A 42 6.31 -2.51 -3.55
N VAL A 43 6.14 -3.53 -2.71
CA VAL A 43 5.00 -4.47 -2.81
C VAL A 43 3.68 -3.75 -2.52
N ASN A 44 3.62 -2.95 -1.44
CA ASN A 44 2.40 -2.21 -1.12
C ASN A 44 2.05 -1.19 -2.21
N TYR A 45 3.03 -0.46 -2.72
CA TYR A 45 2.82 0.50 -3.80
C TYR A 45 2.38 -0.18 -5.09
N GLY A 46 3.10 -1.22 -5.54
CA GLY A 46 2.78 -1.96 -6.75
C GLY A 46 1.38 -2.57 -6.74
N LEU A 47 1.00 -3.24 -5.63
CA LEU A 47 -0.35 -3.77 -5.48
C LEU A 47 -1.41 -2.67 -5.54
N THR A 48 -1.15 -1.54 -4.89
CA THR A 48 -2.08 -0.41 -4.89
C THR A 48 -2.28 0.17 -6.28
N VAL A 49 -1.20 0.34 -7.04
CA VAL A 49 -1.31 0.80 -8.44
C VAL A 49 -2.18 -0.15 -9.26
N LEU A 50 -1.97 -1.46 -9.14
CA LEU A 50 -2.80 -2.47 -9.82
C LEU A 50 -4.28 -2.39 -9.39
N ILE A 51 -4.54 -2.21 -8.09
CA ILE A 51 -5.89 -2.10 -7.55
C ILE A 51 -6.58 -0.83 -8.06
N LEU A 52 -5.89 0.32 -8.07
CA LEU A 52 -6.45 1.57 -8.57
C LEU A 52 -6.75 1.53 -10.07
N ILE A 53 -5.91 0.85 -10.85
CA ILE A 53 -6.20 0.56 -12.27
C ILE A 53 -7.46 -0.30 -12.37
N GLY A 54 -7.54 -1.38 -11.58
CA GLY A 54 -8.71 -2.26 -11.51
C GLY A 54 -10.01 -1.51 -11.16
N PHE A 55 -9.96 -0.62 -10.17
CA PHE A 55 -11.10 0.22 -9.80
C PHE A 55 -11.57 1.08 -10.97
N TYR A 56 -10.65 1.68 -11.71
CA TYR A 56 -11.02 2.51 -12.86
C TYR A 56 -11.71 1.69 -13.97
N PHE A 57 -11.28 0.45 -14.21
CA PHE A 57 -11.94 -0.45 -15.16
C PHE A 57 -13.33 -0.89 -14.69
N VAL A 58 -13.46 -1.27 -13.42
CA VAL A 58 -14.75 -1.68 -12.83
C VAL A 58 -15.74 -0.52 -12.80
N ALA A 59 -15.29 0.67 -12.36
CA ALA A 59 -16.11 1.88 -12.30
C ALA A 59 -16.69 2.30 -13.66
N LYS A 60 -15.94 2.06 -14.75
CA LYS A 60 -16.42 2.34 -16.12
C LYS A 60 -17.62 1.47 -16.51
N ASN A 61 -17.73 0.27 -15.93
CA ASN A 61 -18.79 -0.67 -16.27
C ASN A 61 -19.95 -0.64 -15.26
N ASN A 62 -19.64 -0.70 -13.97
CA ASN A 62 -20.61 -0.69 -12.89
C ASN A 62 -19.92 -0.28 -11.57
N ALA A 63 -20.05 0.99 -11.18
CA ALA A 63 -19.36 1.50 -9.99
C ALA A 63 -19.87 0.84 -8.71
N LYS A 64 -21.11 0.34 -8.66
CA LYS A 64 -21.64 -0.42 -7.50
C LYS A 64 -20.82 -1.67 -7.17
N GLN A 65 -20.06 -2.21 -8.12
CA GLN A 65 -19.18 -3.36 -7.88
C GLN A 65 -17.85 -3.00 -7.20
N LEU A 66 -17.49 -1.71 -7.09
CA LEU A 66 -16.24 -1.27 -6.48
C LEU A 66 -16.06 -1.75 -5.04
N GLY A 67 -17.14 -1.86 -4.27
CA GLY A 67 -17.10 -2.41 -2.91
C GLY A 67 -16.59 -3.85 -2.89
N TYR A 68 -17.10 -4.70 -3.79
CA TYR A 68 -16.66 -6.09 -3.92
C TYR A 68 -15.21 -6.17 -4.41
N THR A 69 -14.83 -5.33 -5.37
CA THR A 69 -13.45 -5.25 -5.86
C THR A 69 -12.48 -4.82 -4.76
N PHE A 70 -12.86 -3.85 -3.93
CA PHE A 70 -12.06 -3.42 -2.77
C PHE A 70 -11.89 -4.54 -1.74
N LEU A 71 -12.97 -5.26 -1.42
CA LEU A 71 -12.91 -6.38 -0.47
C LEU A 71 -12.02 -7.52 -0.98
N LEU A 72 -12.18 -7.92 -2.25
CA LEU A 72 -11.38 -8.98 -2.86
C LEU A 72 -9.89 -8.61 -2.91
N SER A 73 -9.59 -7.40 -3.37
CA SER A 73 -8.20 -6.92 -3.45
C SER A 73 -7.54 -6.78 -2.07
N SER A 74 -8.28 -6.31 -1.06
CA SER A 74 -7.81 -6.27 0.33
C SER A 74 -7.49 -7.67 0.85
N PHE A 75 -8.35 -8.65 0.57
CA PHE A 75 -8.12 -10.04 0.94
C PHE A 75 -6.84 -10.61 0.28
N ILE A 76 -6.65 -10.35 -1.02
CA ILE A 76 -5.43 -10.74 -1.74
C ILE A 76 -4.19 -10.09 -1.14
N LYS A 77 -4.24 -8.78 -0.82
CA LYS A 77 -3.15 -8.05 -0.15
C LYS A 77 -2.74 -8.70 1.17
N PHE A 78 -3.73 -9.05 2.00
CA PHE A 78 -3.48 -9.78 3.25
C PHE A 78 -2.88 -11.17 2.98
N GLY A 79 -3.38 -11.91 1.99
CA GLY A 79 -2.81 -13.20 1.60
C GLY A 79 -1.34 -13.10 1.21
N ILE A 80 -0.98 -12.12 0.37
CA ILE A 80 0.40 -11.83 -0.03
C ILE A 80 1.25 -11.50 1.19
N PHE A 81 0.73 -10.70 2.12
CA PHE A 81 1.43 -10.41 3.36
C PHE A 81 1.76 -11.69 4.14
N PHE A 82 0.78 -12.55 4.39
CA PHE A 82 1.00 -13.76 5.20
C PHE A 82 1.96 -14.76 4.55
N VAL A 83 1.89 -14.91 3.22
CA VAL A 83 2.66 -15.93 2.49
C VAL A 83 4.06 -15.44 2.12
N ALA A 84 4.22 -14.18 1.67
CA ALA A 84 5.47 -13.69 1.09
C ALA A 84 6.22 -12.70 1.99
N ILE A 85 5.51 -11.80 2.69
CA ILE A 85 6.15 -10.71 3.43
C ILE A 85 6.43 -11.09 4.89
N LYS A 86 5.48 -11.69 5.58
CA LYS A 86 5.64 -12.09 6.98
C LYS A 86 6.84 -13.01 7.20
N PRO A 87 7.15 -13.99 6.33
CA PRO A 87 8.34 -14.83 6.49
C PRO A 87 9.67 -14.09 6.25
N SER A 88 9.68 -13.03 5.44
CA SER A 88 10.89 -12.25 5.15
C SER A 88 11.16 -11.15 6.16
N LEU A 89 10.19 -10.82 7.01
CA LEU A 89 10.39 -9.94 8.14
C LEU A 89 11.11 -10.70 9.26
N ASN A 90 12.33 -10.28 9.60
CA ASN A 90 13.08 -10.78 10.76
C ASN A 90 12.37 -10.36 12.06
N MET A 91 11.42 -11.17 12.51
CA MET A 91 10.57 -10.91 13.69
C MET A 91 11.20 -11.41 15.01
N GLU A 92 12.48 -11.16 15.25
CA GLU A 92 13.14 -11.55 16.50
C GLU A 92 13.35 -10.36 17.46
N GLY A 93 13.06 -10.58 18.75
CA GLY A 93 13.41 -9.67 19.84
C GLY A 93 12.76 -8.27 19.79
N THR A 94 13.53 -7.25 20.17
CA THR A 94 13.14 -5.83 20.29
C THR A 94 12.79 -5.14 18.96
N LEU A 95 13.00 -5.83 17.83
CA LEU A 95 12.84 -5.31 16.48
C LEU A 95 11.42 -5.48 15.92
N LYS A 96 10.53 -6.10 16.69
CA LYS A 96 9.13 -6.34 16.33
C LYS A 96 8.39 -5.05 15.94
N SER A 97 8.67 -3.94 16.63
CA SER A 97 8.04 -2.64 16.33
C SER A 97 8.54 -2.04 15.01
N ALA A 98 9.83 -2.19 14.70
CA ALA A 98 10.41 -1.71 13.45
C ALA A 98 9.88 -2.53 12.25
N ALA A 99 9.88 -3.86 12.36
CA ALA A 99 9.30 -4.74 11.34
C ALA A 99 7.79 -4.48 11.12
N PHE A 100 7.05 -4.24 12.20
CA PHE A 100 5.65 -3.83 12.12
C PHE A 100 5.49 -2.51 11.37
N ALA A 101 6.23 -1.47 11.76
CA ALA A 101 6.19 -0.15 11.13
C ALA A 101 6.61 -0.20 9.65
N ALA A 102 7.59 -1.03 9.30
CA ALA A 102 8.07 -1.22 7.93
C ALA A 102 6.97 -1.74 7.00
N PHE A 103 6.08 -2.61 7.49
CA PHE A 103 4.95 -3.10 6.70
C PHE A 103 3.70 -2.22 6.80
N PHE A 104 3.29 -1.85 8.01
CA PHE A 104 1.98 -1.22 8.24
C PHE A 104 1.92 0.25 7.80
N ILE A 105 3.03 1.00 7.83
CA ILE A 105 3.04 2.39 7.37
C ILE A 105 2.74 2.49 5.87
N PRO A 106 3.50 1.84 4.96
CA PRO A 106 3.19 1.91 3.53
C PRO A 106 1.82 1.29 3.22
N TYR A 107 1.44 0.22 3.92
CA TYR A 107 0.13 -0.40 3.79
C TYR A 107 -1.03 0.57 4.10
N ALA A 108 -0.97 1.27 5.24
CA ALA A 108 -2.03 2.17 5.68
C ALA A 108 -2.18 3.35 4.71
N ILE A 109 -1.06 3.95 4.27
CA ILE A 109 -1.08 5.03 3.27
C ILE A 109 -1.76 4.54 2.00
N CYS A 110 -1.31 3.41 1.45
CA CYS A 110 -1.88 2.79 0.27
C CYS A 110 -3.39 2.50 0.41
N MET A 111 -3.80 1.90 1.52
CA MET A 111 -5.21 1.59 1.80
C MET A 111 -6.08 2.85 1.86
N ILE A 112 -5.61 3.92 2.54
CA ILE A 112 -6.35 5.18 2.61
C ILE A 112 -6.61 5.72 1.20
N PHE A 113 -5.60 5.65 0.32
CA PHE A 113 -5.77 6.05 -1.08
C PHE A 113 -6.78 5.19 -1.82
N GLU A 114 -6.74 3.87 -1.64
CA GLU A 114 -7.73 2.94 -2.24
C GLU A 114 -9.15 3.30 -1.82
N VAL A 115 -9.38 3.49 -0.52
CA VAL A 115 -10.69 3.85 0.02
C VAL A 115 -11.14 5.21 -0.51
N VAL A 116 -10.30 6.23 -0.47
CA VAL A 116 -10.64 7.58 -0.96
C VAL A 116 -10.95 7.58 -2.45
N ILE A 117 -10.21 6.83 -3.26
CA ILE A 117 -10.44 6.77 -4.71
C ILE A 117 -11.68 5.94 -5.02
N ALA A 118 -11.89 4.80 -4.34
CA ALA A 118 -13.11 4.02 -4.50
C ALA A 118 -14.35 4.86 -4.16
N MET A 119 -14.34 5.62 -3.07
CA MET A 119 -15.43 6.53 -2.71
C MET A 119 -15.67 7.63 -3.74
N LYS A 120 -14.60 8.20 -4.32
CA LYS A 120 -14.74 9.21 -5.39
C LYS A 120 -15.36 8.61 -6.65
N LEU A 121 -14.91 7.43 -7.07
CA LEU A 121 -15.44 6.75 -8.25
C LEU A 121 -16.89 6.29 -8.05
N LEU A 122 -17.27 5.89 -6.84
CA LEU A 122 -18.66 5.58 -6.49
C LEU A 122 -19.59 6.80 -6.52
N LYS A 123 -19.08 8.00 -6.21
CA LYS A 123 -19.87 9.24 -6.18
C LYS A 123 -19.99 9.92 -7.55
N GLU A 124 -19.10 9.59 -8.48
CA GLU A 124 -19.11 10.11 -9.86
C GLU A 124 -20.08 9.33 -10.79
N GLU A 125 -20.68 8.24 -10.31
CA GLU A 125 -21.82 7.54 -10.93
C GLU A 125 -23.15 8.24 -10.60
#